data_AF-A0A0R2D365-F1
#
_entry.id   AF-A0A0R2D365-F1
#
_cell.length_a   1.000
_cell.length_b   1.000
_cell.length_c   1.000
_cell.angle_alpha   90.00
_cell.angle_beta   90.00
_cell.angle_gamma   90.00
#
_symmetry.space_group_name_H-M   'P 1'
#
loop_
_entity.id
_entity.type
_entity.pdbx_description
1 polymer ?
#
loop_
_entity_poly.entity_id
_entity_poly.type
_entity_poly.pdbx_seq_one_letter_code
_entity_poly.pdbx_strand_id
1 'polypeptide(L)'
;MSESIKDIADEIGVSKTAIRKRMTDEFRKTRTEKQGNKILITDEGVAELKEQFKASGITEQDTAEDDDQVDLARQELGVLSEQLTSQSDQLKEKDRQIAELHKLLDQSQQLQLDVQQRMKQLETSKAEVQAIETAEQPQADSETKPGKVKLESQSEETEPEKINPLPPRSEDATSTTTKRRWWPFGRQKK
;
A
#
# COMPACT_ATOMS: atom_id res chain seq x y z
N MET A 1 43.11 -15.52 49.14
CA MET A 1 43.95 -14.53 48.44
C MET A 1 43.03 -13.48 47.84
N SER A 2 43.54 -12.39 47.27
CA SER A 2 42.71 -11.40 46.58
C SER A 2 43.46 -10.82 45.38
N GLU A 3 42.74 -10.66 44.27
CA GLU A 3 43.30 -10.26 42.98
C GLU A 3 42.68 -8.94 42.52
N SER A 4 43.44 -8.16 41.73
CA SER A 4 42.90 -6.91 41.18
C SER A 4 42.06 -7.18 39.94
N ILE A 5 41.06 -6.33 39.69
CA ILE A 5 40.28 -6.34 38.43
C ILE A 5 41.19 -6.34 37.19
N LYS A 6 42.37 -5.70 37.26
CA LYS A 6 43.33 -5.70 36.16
C LYS A 6 43.89 -7.10 35.90
N ASP A 7 44.33 -7.79 36.95
CA ASP A 7 44.99 -9.09 36.81
C ASP A 7 43.98 -10.15 36.33
N ILE A 8 42.74 -10.08 36.84
CA ILE A 8 41.62 -10.92 36.41
C ILE A 8 41.24 -10.67 34.93
N ALA A 9 41.26 -9.40 34.49
CA ALA A 9 41.03 -9.03 33.10
C ALA A 9 42.10 -9.64 32.18
N ASP A 10 43.37 -9.52 32.57
CA ASP A 10 44.49 -10.03 31.80
C ASP A 10 44.49 -11.59 31.77
N GLU A 11 43.99 -12.26 32.81
CA GLU A 11 43.88 -13.74 32.86
C GLU A 11 42.71 -14.29 32.03
N ILE A 12 41.54 -13.65 32.07
CA ILE A 12 40.33 -14.11 31.36
C ILE A 12 40.32 -13.62 29.90
N GLY A 13 41.15 -12.63 29.56
CA GLY A 13 41.20 -12.05 28.22
C GLY A 13 39.98 -11.17 27.91
N VAL A 14 39.51 -10.42 28.90
CA VAL A 14 38.33 -9.53 28.80
C VAL A 14 38.67 -8.15 29.33
N SER A 15 38.03 -7.11 28.79
CA SER A 15 38.29 -5.74 29.23
C SER A 15 37.88 -5.49 30.70
N LYS A 16 38.60 -4.58 31.37
CA LYS A 16 38.25 -4.11 32.75
C LYS A 16 36.81 -3.61 32.85
N THR A 17 36.29 -3.03 31.77
CA THR A 17 34.92 -2.53 31.68
C THR A 17 33.92 -3.68 31.63
N ALA A 18 34.22 -4.74 30.88
CA ALA A 18 33.37 -5.94 30.82
C ALA A 18 33.22 -6.58 32.21
N ILE A 19 34.32 -6.71 32.97
CA ILE A 19 34.27 -7.18 34.36
C ILE A 19 33.37 -6.29 35.22
N ARG A 20 33.54 -4.96 35.13
CA ARG A 20 32.71 -4.01 35.90
C ARG A 20 31.22 -4.07 35.55
N LYS A 21 30.87 -4.36 34.29
CA LYS A 21 29.49 -4.55 33.83
C LYS A 21 28.86 -5.83 34.39
N ARG A 22 29.64 -6.91 34.52
CA ARG A 22 29.18 -8.19 35.09
C ARG A 22 29.13 -8.17 36.62
N MET A 23 29.85 -7.24 37.24
CA MET A 23 29.82 -7.01 38.67
C MET A 23 28.51 -6.31 39.11
N THR A 24 27.51 -7.09 39.52
CA THR A 24 26.25 -6.57 40.09
C THR A 24 26.46 -5.92 41.46
N ASP A 25 25.56 -5.05 41.90
CA ASP A 25 25.74 -4.32 43.16
C ASP A 25 25.77 -5.23 44.40
N GLU A 26 25.12 -6.40 44.34
CA GLU A 26 25.20 -7.42 45.39
C GLU A 26 26.57 -8.12 45.40
N PHE A 27 27.14 -8.40 44.22
CA PHE A 27 28.50 -8.92 44.10
C PHE A 27 29.52 -7.93 44.66
N ARG A 28 29.33 -6.62 44.44
CA ARG A 28 30.21 -5.56 44.97
C ARG A 28 30.22 -5.49 46.49
N LYS A 29 29.11 -5.81 47.14
CA LYS A 29 29.02 -5.79 48.61
C LYS A 29 29.67 -7.03 49.23
N THR A 30 29.51 -8.18 48.58
CA THR A 30 29.89 -9.48 49.16
C THR A 30 31.29 -9.94 48.77
N ARG A 31 31.74 -9.61 47.56
CA ARG A 31 32.94 -10.22 46.94
C ARG A 31 34.06 -9.24 46.63
N THR A 32 33.90 -7.95 46.93
CA THR A 32 34.97 -6.96 46.72
C THR A 32 35.38 -6.23 47.98
N GLU A 33 36.68 -6.02 48.11
CA GLU A 33 37.31 -5.20 49.12
C GLU A 33 37.97 -3.98 48.45
N LYS A 34 37.75 -2.79 49.01
CA LYS A 34 38.38 -1.57 48.51
C LYS A 34 39.67 -1.31 49.27
N GLN A 35 40.81 -1.48 48.60
CA GLN A 35 42.11 -1.07 49.12
C GLN A 35 42.58 0.22 48.41
N GLY A 36 42.27 1.35 49.04
CA GLY A 36 42.58 2.69 48.51
C GLY A 36 41.88 2.96 47.17
N ASN A 37 42.69 3.14 46.11
CA ASN A 37 42.20 3.40 44.74
C ASN A 37 41.98 2.11 43.92
N LYS A 38 42.25 0.92 44.48
CA LYS A 38 42.08 -0.36 43.80
C LYS A 38 40.94 -1.15 44.43
N ILE A 39 40.20 -1.86 43.59
CA ILE A 39 39.21 -2.85 44.00
C ILE A 39 39.88 -4.21 43.88
N LEU A 40 39.91 -4.95 44.99
CA LEU A 40 40.36 -6.33 45.08
C LEU A 40 39.14 -7.24 45.16
N ILE A 41 39.18 -8.34 44.43
CA ILE A 41 38.12 -9.35 44.41
C ILE A 41 38.63 -10.57 45.17
N THR A 42 37.76 -11.18 45.98
CA THR A 42 38.07 -12.44 46.66
C THR A 42 38.10 -13.61 45.69
N ASP A 43 38.88 -14.65 45.98
CA ASP A 43 39.04 -15.82 45.09
C ASP A 43 37.70 -16.46 44.66
N GLU A 44 36.70 -16.48 45.56
CA GLU A 44 35.34 -16.95 45.24
C GLU A 44 34.66 -16.07 44.18
N GLY A 45 34.81 -14.75 44.28
CA GLY A 45 34.31 -13.82 43.27
C GLY A 45 35.03 -13.98 41.93
N VAL A 46 36.33 -14.28 41.95
CA VAL A 46 37.09 -14.55 40.72
C VAL A 46 36.58 -15.82 40.02
N ALA A 47 36.29 -16.88 40.77
CA ALA A 47 35.73 -18.11 40.22
C ALA A 47 34.34 -17.89 39.61
N GLU A 48 33.45 -17.17 40.30
CA GLU A 48 32.12 -16.79 39.81
C GLU A 48 32.23 -15.97 38.51
N LEU A 49 33.15 -15.00 38.45
CA LEU A 49 33.39 -14.21 37.23
C LEU A 49 33.91 -15.08 36.10
N LYS A 50 34.90 -15.95 36.36
CA LYS A 50 35.44 -16.89 35.35
C LYS A 50 34.35 -17.79 34.78
N GLU A 51 33.46 -18.30 35.61
CA GLU A 51 32.33 -19.12 35.15
C GLU A 51 31.34 -18.31 34.30
N GLN A 52 30.97 -17.11 34.75
CA GLN A 52 30.06 -16.23 34.00
C GLN A 52 30.61 -15.86 32.62
N PHE A 53 31.91 -15.55 32.52
CA PHE A 53 32.53 -15.23 31.23
C PHE A 53 32.64 -16.46 30.33
N LYS A 54 32.96 -17.64 30.86
CA LYS A 54 32.94 -18.90 30.11
C LYS A 54 31.55 -19.24 29.57
N ALA A 55 30.50 -19.01 30.36
CA ALA A 55 29.12 -19.25 29.95
C ALA A 55 28.61 -18.23 28.92
N SER A 56 29.13 -17.00 28.98
CA SER A 56 28.69 -15.91 28.09
C SER A 56 29.38 -15.94 26.71
N GLY A 57 30.54 -16.60 26.60
CA GLY A 57 31.32 -16.63 25.34
C GLY A 57 31.94 -15.28 24.94
N ILE A 58 31.73 -14.22 25.73
CA ILE A 58 32.09 -12.85 25.39
C ILE A 58 33.60 -12.68 25.47
N THR A 59 34.23 -12.53 24.32
CA THR A 59 35.62 -12.11 24.18
C THR A 59 35.67 -10.68 23.65
N GLU A 60 36.82 -10.00 23.72
CA GLU A 60 36.94 -8.60 23.27
C GLU A 60 36.50 -8.38 21.82
N GLN A 61 36.50 -9.45 21.01
CA GLN A 61 36.07 -9.47 19.62
C GLN A 61 34.55 -9.25 19.44
N ASP A 62 33.71 -9.66 20.40
CA ASP A 62 32.24 -9.54 20.28
C ASP A 62 31.74 -8.09 20.43
N THR A 63 32.51 -7.23 21.11
CA THR A 63 32.13 -5.82 21.28
C THR A 63 32.33 -4.98 20.02
N ALA A 64 33.19 -5.40 19.10
CA ALA A 64 33.42 -4.70 17.84
C ALA A 64 32.40 -5.09 16.77
N GLU A 65 31.99 -6.36 16.72
CA GLU A 65 31.01 -6.83 15.74
C GLU A 65 29.59 -6.32 16.03
N ASP A 66 29.26 -6.04 17.31
CA ASP A 66 27.96 -5.47 17.71
C ASP A 66 27.80 -4.01 17.23
N ASP A 67 28.87 -3.21 17.25
CA ASP A 67 28.83 -1.81 16.75
C ASP A 67 28.70 -1.78 15.21
N ASP A 68 29.42 -2.63 14.48
CA ASP A 68 29.32 -2.74 13.02
C ASP A 68 27.92 -3.23 12.59
N GLN A 69 27.32 -4.15 13.34
CA GLN A 69 25.95 -4.63 13.08
C GLN A 69 24.89 -3.55 13.34
N VAL A 70 25.08 -2.71 14.36
CA VAL A 70 24.19 -1.58 14.64
C VAL A 70 24.26 -0.52 13.55
N ASP A 71 25.44 -0.24 13.01
CA ASP A 71 25.60 0.74 11.93
C ASP A 71 25.01 0.25 10.60
N LEU A 72 25.17 -1.04 10.27
CA LEU A 72 24.49 -1.65 9.13
C LEU A 72 22.96 -1.58 9.26
N ALA A 73 22.42 -1.91 10.45
CA ALA A 73 20.98 -1.81 10.70
C ALA A 73 20.45 -0.37 10.58
N ARG A 74 21.24 0.63 10.99
CA ARG A 74 20.91 2.05 10.80
C ARG A 74 20.88 2.45 9.34
N GLN A 75 21.83 1.96 8.54
CA GLN A 75 21.86 2.21 7.10
C GLN A 75 20.65 1.59 6.41
N GLU A 76 20.29 0.35 6.74
CA GLU A 76 19.10 -0.33 6.21
C GLU A 76 17.81 0.41 6.57
N LEU A 77 17.68 0.87 7.83
CA LEU A 77 16.56 1.71 8.25
C LEU A 77 16.49 3.04 7.48
N GLY A 78 17.65 3.64 7.20
CA GLY A 78 17.75 4.85 6.39
C GLY A 78 17.19 4.64 4.98
N VAL A 79 17.68 3.61 4.28
CA VAL A 79 17.20 3.26 2.93
C VAL A 79 15.71 2.94 2.92
N LEU A 80 15.23 2.19 3.93
CA LEU A 80 13.81 1.86 4.04
C LEU A 80 12.94 3.10 4.26
N SER A 81 13.42 4.05 5.08
CA SER A 81 12.72 5.32 5.31
C SER A 81 12.63 6.16 4.04
N GLU A 82 13.72 6.25 3.27
CA GLU A 82 13.74 6.96 2.00
C GLU A 82 12.77 6.31 1.00
N GLN A 83 12.75 4.99 0.92
CA GLN A 83 11.81 4.25 0.08
C GLN A 83 10.35 4.54 0.47
N LEU A 84 10.02 4.59 1.76
CA LEU A 84 8.68 4.94 2.23
C LEU A 84 8.29 6.37 1.83
N THR A 85 9.21 7.33 1.94
CA THR A 85 8.94 8.71 1.51
C THR A 85 8.70 8.79 0.01
N SER A 86 9.53 8.12 -0.80
CA SER A 86 9.38 8.06 -2.25
C SER A 86 8.04 7.43 -2.66
N GLN A 87 7.64 6.32 -2.02
CA GLN A 87 6.35 5.69 -2.26
C GLN A 87 5.18 6.59 -1.85
N SER A 88 5.29 7.29 -0.71
CA SER A 88 4.27 8.24 -0.27
C SER A 88 4.08 9.38 -1.26
N ASP A 89 5.16 9.93 -1.80
CA ASP A 89 5.09 11.02 -2.77
C ASP A 89 4.54 10.54 -4.13
N GLN A 90 4.91 9.32 -4.55
CA GLN A 90 4.30 8.69 -5.73
C GLN A 90 2.79 8.52 -5.56
N LEU A 91 2.31 8.10 -4.38
CA LEU A 91 0.88 7.95 -4.11
C LEU A 91 0.17 9.31 -4.20
N LYS A 92 0.71 10.36 -3.60
CA LYS A 92 0.13 11.72 -3.70
C LYS A 92 0.02 12.20 -5.14
N GLU A 93 1.03 11.96 -5.96
CA GLU A 93 0.99 12.34 -7.37
C GLU A 93 -0.04 11.53 -8.16
N LYS A 94 -0.17 10.23 -7.87
CA LYS A 94 -1.24 9.41 -8.46
C LYS A 94 -2.63 9.87 -8.02
N ASP A 95 -2.81 10.23 -6.75
CA ASP A 95 -4.08 10.76 -6.25
C ASP A 95 -4.44 12.08 -6.94
N ARG A 96 -3.44 12.95 -7.17
CA ARG A 96 -3.62 14.19 -7.93
C ARG A 96 -4.05 13.90 -9.37
N GLN A 97 -3.41 12.97 -10.06
CA GLN A 97 -3.78 12.58 -11.42
C GLN A 97 -5.21 12.01 -11.47
N ILE A 98 -5.59 11.20 -10.48
CA ILE A 98 -6.96 10.67 -10.36
C ILE A 98 -7.95 11.82 -10.18
N ALA A 99 -7.66 12.81 -9.35
CA ALA A 99 -8.52 13.98 -9.17
C ALA A 99 -8.68 14.81 -10.46
N GLU A 100 -7.60 15.00 -11.22
CA GLU A 100 -7.64 15.68 -12.52
C GLU A 100 -8.46 14.90 -13.54
N LEU A 101 -8.31 13.58 -13.62
CA LEU A 101 -9.10 12.71 -14.48
C LEU A 101 -10.58 12.70 -14.09
N HIS A 102 -10.90 12.67 -12.79
CA HIS A 102 -12.27 12.78 -12.30
C HIS A 102 -12.90 14.10 -12.75
N LYS A 103 -12.20 15.22 -12.59
CA LYS A 103 -12.68 16.53 -13.04
C LYS A 103 -12.93 16.58 -14.55
N LEU A 104 -12.02 16.01 -15.36
CA LEU A 104 -12.19 15.94 -16.82
C LEU A 104 -13.41 15.09 -17.19
N LEU A 105 -13.57 13.95 -16.50
CA LEU A 105 -14.71 13.05 -16.71
C LEU A 105 -16.03 13.77 -16.40
N ASP A 106 -16.11 14.47 -15.27
CA ASP A 106 -17.28 15.23 -14.86
C ASP A 106 -17.64 16.31 -15.90
N GLN A 107 -16.64 17.03 -16.40
CA GLN A 107 -16.84 18.01 -17.49
C GLN A 107 -17.37 17.36 -18.76
N SER A 108 -16.84 16.19 -19.13
CA SER A 108 -17.31 15.47 -20.32
C SER A 108 -18.76 15.00 -20.17
N GLN A 109 -19.16 14.52 -18.99
CA GLN A 109 -20.53 14.11 -18.68
C GLN A 109 -21.48 15.31 -18.74
N GLN A 110 -21.08 16.44 -18.17
CA GLN A 110 -21.88 17.67 -18.22
C GLN A 110 -22.09 18.15 -19.67
N LEU A 111 -21.04 18.14 -20.49
CA LEU A 111 -21.13 18.51 -21.90
C LEU A 111 -22.04 17.56 -22.69
N GLN A 112 -21.96 16.25 -22.43
CA GLN A 112 -22.86 15.28 -23.07
C GLN A 112 -24.33 15.54 -22.72
N LEU A 113 -24.62 15.86 -21.45
CA LEU A 113 -25.98 16.22 -21.02
C LEU A 113 -26.47 17.50 -21.69
N ASP A 114 -25.65 18.55 -21.78
CA ASP A 114 -25.99 19.80 -22.49
C ASP A 114 -26.28 19.56 -23.97
N VAL A 115 -25.44 18.76 -24.65
CA VAL A 115 -25.67 18.38 -26.05
C VAL A 115 -26.98 17.62 -26.21
N GLN A 116 -27.29 16.66 -25.33
CA GLN A 116 -28.55 15.92 -25.37
C GLN A 116 -29.77 16.82 -25.13
N GLN A 117 -29.68 17.78 -24.20
CA GLN A 117 -30.76 18.75 -23.94
C GLN A 117 -31.01 19.64 -25.15
N ARG A 118 -29.95 20.16 -25.79
CA ARG A 118 -30.07 20.98 -26.99
C ARG A 118 -30.63 20.20 -28.17
N MET A 119 -30.20 18.94 -28.36
CA MET A 119 -30.78 18.09 -29.41
C MET A 119 -32.29 17.92 -29.21
N LYS A 120 -32.74 17.61 -27.99
CA LYS A 120 -34.17 17.50 -27.68
C LYS A 120 -34.94 18.81 -27.96
N GLN A 121 -34.37 19.96 -27.58
CA GLN A 121 -34.99 21.26 -27.85
C GLN A 121 -35.11 21.53 -29.35
N LEU A 122 -34.08 21.21 -30.14
CA LEU A 122 -34.11 21.36 -31.59
C LEU A 122 -35.11 20.41 -32.24
N GLU A 123 -35.23 19.17 -31.75
CA GLU A 123 -36.25 18.22 -32.21
C GLU A 123 -37.67 18.74 -31.93
N THR A 124 -37.92 19.28 -30.73
CA THR A 124 -39.21 19.87 -30.39
C THR A 124 -39.53 21.11 -31.23
N SER A 125 -38.57 22.04 -31.39
CA SER A 125 -38.78 23.23 -32.22
C SER A 125 -38.97 22.89 -33.69
N LYS A 126 -38.26 21.87 -34.21
CA LYS A 126 -38.47 21.38 -35.58
C LYS A 126 -39.86 20.77 -35.74
N ALA A 127 -40.32 19.99 -34.76
CA ALA A 127 -41.66 19.41 -34.77
C ALA A 127 -42.76 20.49 -34.71
N GLU A 128 -42.56 21.54 -33.90
CA GLU A 128 -43.46 22.71 -33.83
C GLU A 128 -43.53 23.45 -35.17
N VAL A 129 -42.38 23.73 -35.80
CA VAL A 129 -42.33 24.39 -37.12
C VAL A 129 -43.05 23.54 -38.18
N GLN A 130 -42.82 22.23 -38.20
CA GLN A 130 -43.52 21.32 -39.13
C GLN A 130 -45.03 21.29 -38.88
N ALA A 131 -45.48 21.32 -37.62
CA ALA A 131 -46.89 21.36 -37.29
C ALA A 131 -47.55 22.67 -37.75
N ILE A 132 -46.85 23.80 -37.66
CA ILE A 132 -47.33 25.11 -38.12
C ILE A 132 -47.38 25.14 -39.67
N GLU A 133 -46.35 24.65 -40.36
CA GLU A 133 -46.36 24.54 -41.84
C GLU A 133 -47.49 23.64 -42.34
N THR A 134 -47.84 22.58 -41.59
CA THR A 134 -48.95 21.69 -41.95
C THR A 134 -50.32 22.34 -41.68
N ALA A 135 -50.39 23.33 -40.78
CA ALA A 135 -51.61 24.04 -40.42
C ALA A 135 -51.90 25.29 -41.27
N GLU A 136 -50.90 25.87 -41.95
CA GLU A 136 -51.04 27.09 -42.77
C GLU A 136 -51.30 26.86 -44.27
N GLN A 137 -51.50 25.62 -44.75
CA GLN A 137 -51.90 25.41 -46.15
C GLN A 137 -53.40 25.71 -46.39
N PRO A 138 -53.76 26.62 -47.32
CA PRO A 138 -55.14 26.75 -47.78
C PRO A 138 -55.49 25.55 -48.67
N GLN A 139 -56.69 25.00 -48.44
CA GLN A 139 -57.26 23.93 -49.24
C GLN A 139 -57.28 24.31 -50.73
N ALA A 140 -56.65 23.48 -51.56
CA ALA A 140 -56.94 23.40 -52.99
C ALA A 140 -56.92 21.92 -53.40
N ASP A 141 -58.11 21.42 -53.74
CA ASP A 141 -58.34 20.10 -54.31
C ASP A 141 -57.49 19.89 -55.58
N SER A 142 -56.80 18.75 -55.68
CA SER A 142 -56.83 17.96 -56.91
C SER A 142 -56.39 16.52 -56.64
N GLU A 143 -57.26 15.61 -57.04
CA GLU A 143 -57.07 14.18 -57.05
C GLU A 143 -55.83 13.80 -57.90
N THR A 144 -54.97 12.93 -57.40
CA THR A 144 -54.37 11.85 -58.20
C THR A 144 -53.92 10.71 -57.27
N LYS A 145 -54.27 9.49 -57.70
CA LYS A 145 -54.16 8.17 -57.05
C LYS A 145 -52.77 7.84 -56.47
N PRO A 146 -52.70 6.92 -55.48
CA PRO A 146 -51.49 6.63 -54.72
C PRO A 146 -50.51 5.74 -55.50
N GLY A 147 -49.38 6.31 -55.89
CA GLY A 147 -48.19 5.58 -56.33
C GLY A 147 -47.40 5.14 -55.10
N LYS A 148 -47.39 3.83 -54.86
CA LYS A 148 -46.61 3.14 -53.83
C LYS A 148 -45.11 3.32 -54.16
N VAL A 149 -44.42 4.26 -53.51
CA VAL A 149 -42.95 4.36 -53.59
C VAL A 149 -42.35 3.83 -52.30
N LYS A 150 -41.60 2.76 -52.46
CA LYS A 150 -40.94 1.98 -51.42
C LYS A 150 -39.85 2.83 -50.76
N LEU A 151 -40.04 3.11 -49.47
CA LEU A 151 -39.03 3.63 -48.57
C LEU A 151 -38.00 2.51 -48.34
N GLU A 152 -36.87 2.58 -49.05
CA GLU A 152 -35.74 1.69 -48.83
C GLU A 152 -34.82 2.37 -47.81
N SER A 153 -35.24 2.31 -46.55
CA SER A 153 -34.36 2.49 -45.40
C SER A 153 -33.41 1.30 -45.38
N GLN A 154 -32.15 1.51 -45.76
CA GLN A 154 -31.08 0.60 -45.35
C GLN A 154 -30.74 0.92 -43.90
N SER A 155 -31.51 0.31 -43.00
CA SER A 155 -31.09 0.00 -41.66
C SER A 155 -30.07 -1.14 -41.74
N GLU A 156 -28.78 -0.82 -41.63
CA GLU A 156 -27.79 -1.81 -41.22
C GLU A 156 -28.08 -2.19 -39.77
N GLU A 157 -28.65 -3.37 -39.65
CA GLU A 157 -28.89 -4.12 -38.45
C GLU A 157 -27.56 -4.70 -37.97
N THR A 158 -26.91 -4.03 -37.01
CA THR A 158 -26.01 -4.73 -36.08
C THR A 158 -26.70 -4.79 -34.74
N GLU A 159 -27.02 -6.02 -34.33
CA GLU A 159 -27.76 -6.39 -33.13
C GLU A 159 -27.41 -5.57 -31.88
N PRO A 160 -28.40 -5.24 -31.03
CA PRO A 160 -28.12 -4.76 -29.68
C PRO A 160 -27.56 -5.92 -28.85
N GLU A 161 -26.24 -5.94 -28.64
CA GLU A 161 -25.67 -6.77 -27.59
C GLU A 161 -26.26 -6.32 -26.25
N LYS A 162 -27.03 -7.23 -25.66
CA LYS A 162 -27.80 -7.05 -24.43
C LYS A 162 -26.88 -6.55 -23.33
N ILE A 163 -27.10 -5.31 -22.91
CA ILE A 163 -26.60 -4.78 -21.63
C ILE A 163 -27.15 -5.71 -20.55
N ASN A 164 -26.27 -6.52 -19.96
CA ASN A 164 -26.60 -7.29 -18.76
C ASN A 164 -26.98 -6.30 -17.65
N PRO A 165 -28.20 -6.36 -17.09
CA PRO A 165 -28.51 -5.53 -15.93
C PRO A 165 -27.68 -6.02 -14.73
N LEU A 166 -27.09 -5.08 -13.99
CA LEU A 166 -26.51 -5.32 -12.67
C LEU A 166 -27.54 -6.07 -11.80
N PRO A 167 -27.16 -7.15 -11.09
CA PRO A 167 -28.09 -7.80 -10.18
C PRO A 167 -28.34 -6.91 -8.95
N PRO A 168 -29.60 -6.81 -8.47
CA PRO A 168 -29.89 -6.10 -7.25
C PRO A 168 -29.31 -6.83 -6.05
N ARG A 169 -28.75 -6.06 -5.14
CA ARG A 169 -28.30 -6.51 -3.82
C ARG A 169 -29.53 -6.83 -2.97
N SER A 170 -29.81 -8.11 -2.74
CA SER A 170 -30.53 -8.55 -1.54
C SER A 170 -30.26 -10.01 -1.21
N GLU A 171 -30.20 -10.23 0.09
CA GLU A 171 -29.86 -11.42 0.84
C GLU A 171 -30.89 -12.53 0.62
N ASP A 172 -30.43 -13.77 0.43
CA ASP A 172 -30.85 -14.98 1.18
C ASP A 172 -30.70 -16.30 0.38
N ALA A 173 -29.88 -17.17 0.98
CA ALA A 173 -29.90 -18.63 1.03
C ALA A 173 -30.22 -19.54 -0.18
N THR A 174 -29.31 -20.51 -0.35
CA THR A 174 -29.46 -21.91 -0.79
C THR A 174 -29.02 -22.33 -2.21
N SER A 175 -28.42 -23.52 -2.20
CA SER A 175 -27.54 -24.19 -3.15
C SER A 175 -28.10 -24.52 -4.54
N THR A 176 -27.27 -24.49 -5.58
CA THR A 176 -26.77 -25.68 -6.31
C THR A 176 -25.98 -25.32 -7.59
N THR A 177 -24.85 -26.01 -7.76
CA THR A 177 -24.05 -26.31 -8.97
C THR A 177 -24.17 -25.43 -10.23
N THR A 178 -23.09 -24.70 -10.56
CA THR A 178 -22.49 -24.66 -11.92
C THR A 178 -21.06 -24.12 -11.82
N LYS A 179 -20.08 -24.89 -12.32
CA LYS A 179 -18.63 -24.56 -12.33
C LYS A 179 -18.36 -23.30 -13.16
N ARG A 180 -18.19 -22.16 -12.51
CA ARG A 180 -17.62 -20.94 -13.12
C ARG A 180 -16.10 -21.07 -13.14
N ARG A 181 -15.50 -21.14 -14.33
CA ARG A 181 -14.04 -21.13 -14.49
C ARG A 181 -13.52 -19.70 -14.36
N TRP A 182 -12.79 -19.44 -13.29
CA TRP A 182 -12.15 -18.15 -13.00
C TRP A 182 -10.71 -18.16 -13.55
N TRP A 183 -10.28 -17.05 -14.15
CA TRP A 183 -8.90 -16.84 -14.60
C TRP A 183 -7.94 -16.68 -13.41
N PRO A 184 -6.81 -17.39 -13.33
CA PRO A 184 -5.81 -17.13 -12.30
C PRO A 184 -4.88 -16.02 -12.79
N PHE A 185 -4.98 -14.83 -12.18
CA PHE A 185 -3.99 -13.77 -12.35
C PHE A 185 -2.82 -14.01 -11.38
N GLY A 186 -1.59 -14.10 -11.92
CA GLY A 186 -0.34 -14.05 -11.15
C GLY A 186 0.26 -15.40 -10.73
N ARG A 187 1.10 -15.99 -11.59
CA ARG A 187 2.27 -16.77 -11.14
C ARG A 187 3.53 -16.02 -11.57
N GLN A 188 4.26 -15.52 -10.58
CA GLN A 188 5.64 -15.08 -10.76
C GLN A 188 6.49 -16.27 -11.21
N LYS A 189 7.27 -16.10 -12.28
CA LYS A 189 8.40 -16.98 -12.58
C LYS A 189 9.62 -16.44 -11.85
N LYS A 190 10.41 -17.41 -11.36
CA LYS A 190 11.67 -17.32 -10.61
C LYS A 190 12.61 -16.22 -11.07
#